data_AF-A0A951LRM6-F1
#
_entry.id   AF-A0A951LRM6-F1
#
_cell.length_a   1.000
_cell.length_b   1.000
_cell.length_c   1.000
_cell.angle_alpha   90.00
_cell.angle_beta   90.00
_cell.angle_gamma   90.00
#
_symmetry.space_group_name_H-M   'P 1'
#
loop_
_entity.id
_entity.type
_entity.pdbx_description
1 polymer ?
#
loop_
_entity_poly.entity_id
_entity_poly.type
_entity_poly.pdbx_seq_one_letter_code
_entity_poly.pdbx_strand_id
1 'polypeptide(L)'
;MSLFRRPGRSRFSPAQSARGMRALATAMLAGMAAIFVAAMRLDHLHPAWGFVRAFAEAGLVGGIADWFAVTALFRHPLGLPIPHTAIIPRNKDRIGDTLAQFLKDNFLTPSVVARRMRKLDVAGAAGRFLSQPRAGDGRLRQGGSRLLADILEALDQEHLGGMVKNAVAERMRRVEIAPLLGQTLE
;
A
#
# COMPACT_ATOMS: atom_id res chain seq x y z
N MET A 1 31.84 28.79 8.56
CA MET A 1 32.19 28.71 7.12
C MET A 1 32.07 27.25 6.68
N SER A 2 31.15 26.96 5.75
CA SER A 2 31.02 25.74 4.90
C SER A 2 31.06 24.33 5.52
N LEU A 3 30.01 23.92 6.25
CA LEU A 3 29.82 22.51 6.68
C LEU A 3 28.65 21.78 5.99
N PHE A 4 28.16 22.29 4.85
CA PHE A 4 27.13 21.62 4.03
C PHE A 4 27.70 21.16 2.69
N ARG A 5 28.50 20.09 2.71
CA ARG A 5 28.82 19.32 1.50
C ARG A 5 27.64 18.41 1.19
N ARG A 6 26.78 18.84 0.25
CA ARG A 6 25.69 18.01 -0.29
C ARG A 6 26.31 16.75 -0.93
N PRO A 7 25.98 15.53 -0.48
CA PRO A 7 26.39 14.34 -1.21
C PRO A 7 25.60 14.28 -2.52
N GLY A 8 26.32 14.10 -3.62
CA GLY A 8 25.78 14.09 -4.99
C GLY A 8 24.64 13.09 -5.17
N ARG A 9 23.45 13.62 -5.50
CA ARG A 9 22.36 12.86 -6.10
C ARG A 9 22.67 12.65 -7.58
N SER A 10 23.51 11.66 -7.89
CA SER A 10 23.73 11.20 -9.27
C SER A 10 23.74 9.69 -9.35
N ARG A 11 22.77 9.04 -8.72
CA ARG A 11 22.62 7.59 -8.79
C ARG A 11 21.18 7.26 -9.16
N PHE A 12 21.01 6.85 -10.41
CA PHE A 12 19.81 6.28 -11.01
C PHE A 12 18.63 7.24 -11.19
N SER A 13 18.54 7.87 -12.37
CA SER A 13 17.22 8.17 -12.92
C SER A 13 16.66 6.84 -13.45
N PRO A 14 15.69 6.19 -12.79
CA PRO A 14 15.14 4.90 -13.26
C PRO A 14 14.64 4.96 -14.71
N ALA A 15 14.21 6.14 -15.16
CA ALA A 15 13.80 6.38 -16.54
C ALA A 15 14.94 6.31 -17.57
N GLN A 16 16.20 6.57 -17.17
CA GLN A 16 17.37 6.43 -18.06
C GLN A 16 17.82 4.97 -18.16
N SER A 17 17.84 4.23 -17.04
CA SER A 17 18.16 2.80 -17.02
C SER A 17 17.17 1.98 -17.86
N ALA A 18 15.86 2.27 -17.72
CA ALA A 18 14.83 1.60 -18.50
C ALA A 18 14.93 1.89 -20.01
N ARG A 19 15.36 3.09 -20.41
CA ARG A 19 15.58 3.44 -21.82
C ARG A 19 16.77 2.67 -22.41
N GLY A 20 17.89 2.59 -21.69
CA GLY A 20 19.05 1.82 -22.11
C GLY A 20 18.75 0.33 -22.26
N MET A 21 18.01 -0.24 -21.30
CA MET A 21 17.62 -1.65 -21.33
C MET A 21 16.68 -1.97 -22.50
N ARG A 22 15.69 -1.10 -22.76
CA ARG A 22 14.82 -1.24 -23.94
C ARG A 22 15.60 -1.15 -25.24
N ALA A 23 16.53 -0.18 -25.34
CA ALA A 23 17.37 -0.02 -26.53
C ALA A 23 18.23 -1.26 -26.78
N LEU A 24 18.84 -1.83 -25.72
CA LEU A 24 19.60 -3.07 -25.82
C LEU A 24 18.72 -4.24 -26.26
N ALA A 25 17.56 -4.43 -25.62
CA ALA A 25 16.63 -5.49 -25.99
C ALA A 25 16.16 -5.39 -27.46
N THR A 26 15.81 -4.18 -27.91
CA THR A 26 15.46 -3.94 -29.32
C THR A 26 16.63 -4.16 -30.27
N ALA A 27 17.85 -3.80 -29.86
CA ALA A 27 19.05 -4.01 -30.66
C ALA A 27 19.38 -5.50 -30.79
N MET A 28 19.21 -6.30 -29.72
CA MET A 28 19.38 -7.75 -29.78
C MET A 28 18.34 -8.40 -30.68
N LEU A 29 17.07 -7.99 -30.59
CA LEU A 29 16.01 -8.49 -31.47
C LEU A 29 16.28 -8.14 -32.93
N ALA A 30 16.67 -6.89 -33.21
CA ALA A 30 17.04 -6.45 -34.55
C ALA A 30 18.29 -7.19 -35.07
N GLY A 31 19.27 -7.45 -34.20
CA GLY A 31 20.45 -8.26 -34.53
C GLY A 31 20.08 -9.68 -34.93
N MET A 32 19.20 -10.33 -34.17
CA MET A 32 18.68 -11.66 -34.52
C MET A 32 17.91 -11.65 -35.85
N ALA A 33 17.09 -10.62 -36.09
CA ALA A 33 16.40 -10.45 -37.37
C ALA A 33 17.39 -10.30 -38.55
N ALA A 34 18.45 -9.52 -38.37
CA ALA A 34 19.49 -9.34 -39.38
C ALA A 34 20.24 -10.66 -39.66
N ILE A 35 20.60 -11.42 -38.61
CA ILE A 35 21.22 -12.73 -38.75
C ILE A 35 20.28 -13.71 -39.47
N PHE A 36 18.98 -13.71 -39.13
CA PHE A 36 17.99 -14.55 -39.79
C PHE A 36 17.91 -14.26 -41.30
N VAL A 37 17.82 -12.98 -41.68
CA VAL A 37 17.77 -12.57 -43.10
C VAL A 37 19.07 -12.92 -43.81
N ALA A 38 20.23 -12.68 -43.19
CA ALA A 38 21.52 -13.05 -43.76
C ALA A 38 21.66 -14.56 -43.96
N ALA A 39 21.30 -15.36 -42.95
CA ALA A 39 21.32 -16.82 -43.02
C ALA A 39 20.35 -17.36 -44.08
N MET A 40 19.15 -16.79 -44.18
CA MET A 40 18.18 -17.13 -45.23
C MET A 40 18.72 -16.84 -46.64
N ARG A 41 19.50 -15.75 -46.81
CA ARG A 41 20.14 -15.45 -48.08
C ARG A 41 21.35 -16.32 -48.35
N LEU A 42 22.11 -16.76 -47.35
CA LEU A 42 23.34 -17.55 -47.53
C LEU A 42 23.09 -19.07 -47.51
N ASP A 43 21.85 -19.50 -47.26
CA ASP A 43 21.44 -20.91 -47.12
C ASP A 43 21.82 -21.76 -48.35
N HIS A 44 21.86 -21.16 -49.53
CA HIS A 44 22.22 -21.83 -50.79
C HIS A 44 23.72 -22.12 -50.93
N LEU A 45 24.58 -21.57 -50.08
CA LEU A 45 26.04 -21.73 -50.16
C LEU A 45 26.55 -22.92 -49.35
N HIS A 46 25.96 -23.20 -48.18
CA HIS A 46 26.42 -24.29 -47.32
C HIS A 46 25.32 -24.73 -46.33
N PRO A 47 25.12 -26.05 -46.10
CA PRO A 47 24.11 -26.56 -45.17
C PRO A 47 24.22 -26.05 -43.73
N ALA A 48 25.42 -25.59 -43.33
CA ALA A 48 25.67 -25.02 -42.01
C ALA A 48 24.84 -23.75 -41.74
N TRP A 49 24.48 -22.98 -42.78
CA TRP A 49 23.63 -21.79 -42.65
C TRP A 49 22.20 -22.13 -42.21
N GLY A 50 21.73 -23.35 -42.45
CA GLY A 50 20.43 -23.82 -41.96
C GLY A 50 20.36 -23.86 -40.43
N PHE A 51 21.44 -24.22 -39.74
CA PHE A 51 21.49 -24.19 -38.27
C PHE A 51 21.47 -22.76 -37.73
N VAL A 52 22.20 -21.84 -38.38
CA VAL A 52 22.20 -20.42 -38.01
C VAL A 52 20.83 -19.79 -38.24
N ARG A 53 20.16 -20.15 -39.35
CA ARG A 53 18.78 -19.74 -39.62
C ARG A 53 17.84 -20.21 -38.53
N ALA A 54 17.85 -21.50 -38.18
CA ALA A 54 16.98 -22.06 -37.16
C ALA A 54 17.21 -21.42 -35.78
N PHE A 55 18.46 -21.16 -35.42
CA PHE A 55 18.80 -20.44 -34.19
C PHE A 55 18.26 -19.00 -34.17
N ALA A 56 18.47 -18.27 -35.26
CA ALA A 56 17.99 -16.89 -35.38
C ALA A 56 16.46 -16.81 -35.43
N GLU A 57 15.80 -17.78 -36.07
CA GLU A 57 14.35 -17.93 -36.09
C GLU A 57 13.78 -18.17 -34.69
N ALA A 58 14.36 -19.12 -33.96
CA ALA A 58 13.98 -19.40 -32.58
C ALA A 58 14.17 -18.17 -31.67
N GLY A 59 15.29 -17.45 -31.83
CA GLY A 59 15.55 -16.21 -31.10
C GLY A 59 14.55 -15.10 -31.41
N LEU A 60 14.17 -14.93 -32.68
CA LEU A 60 13.20 -13.92 -33.11
C LEU A 60 11.79 -14.22 -32.58
N VAL A 61 11.32 -15.46 -32.74
CA VAL A 61 10.02 -15.92 -32.24
C VAL A 61 9.97 -15.83 -30.72
N GLY A 62 11.03 -16.26 -30.04
CA GLY A 62 11.15 -16.18 -28.58
C GLY A 62 11.08 -14.75 -28.06
N GLY A 63 11.79 -13.82 -28.70
CA GLY A 63 11.76 -12.39 -28.32
C GLY A 63 10.38 -11.74 -28.52
N ILE A 64 9.69 -12.08 -29.61
CA ILE A 64 8.31 -11.59 -29.85
C ILE A 64 7.33 -12.18 -28.83
N ALA A 65 7.48 -13.47 -28.51
CA ALA A 65 6.64 -14.15 -27.52
C ALA A 65 6.80 -13.56 -26.11
N ASP A 66 8.03 -13.24 -25.69
CA ASP A 66 8.28 -12.58 -24.41
C ASP A 66 7.61 -11.21 -24.33
N TRP A 67 7.76 -10.39 -25.38
CA TRP A 67 7.06 -9.10 -25.46
C TRP A 67 5.54 -9.26 -25.35
N PHE A 68 4.98 -10.25 -26.05
CA PHE A 68 3.55 -10.55 -25.99
C PHE A 68 3.12 -10.99 -24.59
N ALA A 69 3.88 -11.87 -23.93
CA ALA A 69 3.56 -12.39 -22.61
C ALA A 69 3.53 -11.30 -21.54
N VAL A 70 4.56 -10.44 -21.49
CA VAL A 70 4.61 -9.32 -20.55
C VAL A 70 3.48 -8.33 -20.85
N THR A 71 3.23 -8.04 -22.12
CA THR A 71 2.13 -7.14 -22.50
C THR A 71 0.79 -7.73 -22.10
N ALA A 72 0.52 -9.01 -22.38
CA ALA A 72 -0.72 -9.70 -22.04
C ALA A 72 -0.94 -9.85 -20.52
N LEU A 73 0.13 -9.82 -19.71
CA LEU A 73 -0.01 -9.83 -18.27
C LEU A 73 -0.63 -8.51 -17.76
N PHE A 74 -0.20 -7.37 -18.31
CA PHE A 74 -0.55 -6.04 -17.81
C PHE A 74 -1.60 -5.28 -18.65
N ARG A 75 -1.71 -5.58 -19.95
CA ARG A 75 -2.49 -4.83 -20.95
C ARG A 75 -3.00 -5.76 -22.05
N HIS A 76 -3.78 -5.19 -22.96
CA HIS A 76 -4.21 -5.86 -24.18
C HIS A 76 -3.14 -5.68 -25.27
N PRO A 77 -2.54 -6.75 -25.81
CA PRO A 77 -1.57 -6.64 -26.89
C PRO A 77 -2.24 -5.99 -28.11
N LEU A 78 -1.54 -5.05 -28.75
CA LEU A 78 -2.03 -4.24 -29.89
C LEU A 78 -3.31 -3.43 -29.61
N GLY A 79 -3.76 -3.31 -28.35
CA GLY A 79 -4.98 -2.61 -27.98
C GLY A 79 -6.28 -3.37 -28.29
N LEU A 80 -6.19 -4.63 -28.74
CA LEU A 80 -7.36 -5.45 -29.07
C LEU A 80 -7.83 -6.26 -27.85
N PRO A 81 -9.14 -6.29 -27.52
CA PRO A 81 -9.67 -7.01 -26.36
C PRO A 81 -9.70 -8.53 -26.61
N ILE A 82 -8.52 -9.15 -26.70
CA ILE A 82 -8.36 -10.59 -26.89
C ILE A 82 -8.71 -11.30 -25.57
N PRO A 83 -9.55 -12.36 -25.60
CA PRO A 83 -9.89 -13.11 -24.41
C PRO A 83 -8.64 -13.70 -23.75
N HIS A 84 -8.63 -13.78 -22.41
CA HIS A 84 -7.51 -14.28 -21.60
C HIS A 84 -6.22 -13.43 -21.62
N THR A 85 -6.28 -12.18 -22.10
CA THR A 85 -5.20 -11.17 -21.93
C THR A 85 -5.56 -10.17 -20.82
N ALA A 86 -4.65 -9.26 -20.49
CA ALA A 86 -4.73 -8.37 -19.33
C ALA A 86 -5.02 -9.10 -18.02
N ILE A 87 -4.27 -10.18 -17.74
CA ILE A 87 -4.53 -11.11 -16.63
C ILE A 87 -4.53 -10.40 -15.27
N ILE A 88 -3.57 -9.49 -15.02
CA ILE A 88 -3.48 -8.76 -13.75
C ILE A 88 -4.66 -7.79 -13.58
N PRO A 89 -4.95 -6.86 -14.53
CA PRO A 89 -6.14 -6.00 -14.41
C PRO A 89 -7.44 -6.77 -14.20
N ARG A 90 -7.60 -7.92 -14.87
CA ARG A 90 -8.81 -8.76 -14.78
C ARG A 90 -8.99 -9.43 -13.41
N ASN A 91 -7.90 -9.73 -12.70
CA ASN A 91 -7.92 -10.39 -11.39
C ASN A 91 -7.51 -9.47 -10.23
N LYS A 92 -7.48 -8.15 -10.45
CA LYS A 92 -6.95 -7.17 -9.49
C LYS A 92 -7.61 -7.25 -8.10
N ASP A 93 -8.91 -7.52 -8.06
CA ASP A 93 -9.68 -7.54 -6.82
C ASP A 93 -9.30 -8.76 -5.98
N ARG A 94 -9.29 -9.96 -6.58
CA ARG A 94 -8.82 -11.20 -5.95
C ARG A 94 -7.37 -11.11 -5.47
N ILE A 95 -6.49 -10.49 -6.27
CA ILE A 95 -5.09 -10.27 -5.89
C ILE A 95 -5.02 -9.32 -4.68
N GLY A 96 -5.82 -8.25 -4.69
CA GLY A 96 -5.95 -7.29 -3.61
C GLY A 96 -6.38 -7.92 -2.29
N ASP A 97 -7.44 -8.75 -2.31
CA ASP A 97 -7.93 -9.47 -1.13
C ASP A 97 -6.85 -10.39 -0.55
N THR A 98 -6.14 -11.11 -1.43
CA THR A 98 -5.05 -12.01 -1.03
C THR A 98 -3.89 -11.25 -0.39
N LEU A 99 -3.50 -10.11 -0.97
CA LEU A 99 -2.46 -9.23 -0.41
C LEU A 99 -2.89 -8.61 0.92
N ALA A 100 -4.15 -8.21 1.06
CA ALA A 100 -4.70 -7.66 2.29
C ALA A 100 -4.63 -8.70 3.42
N GLN A 101 -5.05 -9.94 3.14
CA GLN A 101 -4.94 -11.04 4.09
C GLN A 101 -3.49 -11.34 4.46
N PHE A 102 -2.58 -11.38 3.48
CA PHE A 102 -1.15 -11.58 3.75
C PHE A 102 -0.56 -10.49 4.65
N LEU A 103 -0.87 -9.20 4.39
CA LEU A 103 -0.43 -8.09 5.23
C LEU A 103 -1.01 -8.18 6.64
N LYS A 104 -2.29 -8.59 6.77
CA LYS A 104 -2.94 -8.83 8.04
C LYS A 104 -2.19 -9.87 8.87
N ASP A 105 -1.92 -11.02 8.27
CA ASP A 105 -1.36 -12.18 8.97
C ASP A 105 0.13 -12.03 9.29
N ASN A 106 0.88 -11.32 8.44
CA ASN A 106 2.34 -11.22 8.58
C ASN A 106 2.82 -9.90 9.19
N PHE A 107 2.12 -8.78 8.96
CA PHE A 107 2.59 -7.45 9.35
C PHE A 107 1.70 -6.76 10.38
N LEU A 108 0.41 -7.11 10.47
CA LEU A 108 -0.54 -6.54 11.43
C LEU A 108 -0.81 -7.49 12.61
N THR A 109 0.18 -8.29 13.00
CA THR A 109 0.04 -9.17 14.15
C THR A 109 -0.19 -8.34 15.43
N PRO A 110 -1.07 -8.79 16.35
CA PRO A 110 -1.40 -8.03 17.55
C PRO A 110 -0.16 -7.61 18.37
N SER A 111 0.86 -8.46 18.40
CA SER A 111 2.13 -8.19 19.07
C SER A 111 2.93 -7.04 18.43
N VAL A 112 2.99 -6.97 17.09
CA VAL A 112 3.66 -5.90 16.35
C VAL A 112 2.89 -4.59 16.50
N VAL A 113 1.57 -4.63 16.36
CA VAL A 113 0.69 -3.46 16.53
C VAL A 113 0.77 -2.92 17.95
N ALA A 114 0.63 -3.78 18.97
CA ALA A 114 0.73 -3.37 20.37
C ALA A 114 2.10 -2.76 20.70
N ARG A 115 3.20 -3.32 20.16
CA ARG A 115 4.54 -2.76 20.33
C ARG A 115 4.69 -1.37 19.69
N ARG A 116 4.02 -1.11 18.58
CA ARG A 116 3.99 0.22 17.95
C ARG A 116 3.10 1.19 18.73
N MET A 117 1.94 0.75 19.21
CA MET A 117 1.02 1.57 20.00
C MET A 117 1.62 2.01 21.34
N ARG A 118 2.41 1.16 22.02
CA ARG A 118 3.11 1.55 23.26
C ARG A 118 4.09 2.71 23.08
N LYS A 119 4.56 2.98 21.85
CA LYS A 119 5.44 4.12 21.56
C LYS A 119 4.66 5.41 21.29
N LEU A 120 3.33 5.34 21.23
CA LEU A 120 2.46 6.50 21.04
C LEU A 120 1.88 6.91 22.39
N ASP A 121 2.08 8.19 22.74
CA ASP A 121 1.48 8.81 23.92
C ASP A 121 0.01 9.19 23.64
N VAL A 122 -0.85 8.18 23.50
CA VAL A 122 -2.28 8.37 23.23
C VAL A 122 -2.95 9.04 24.44
N ALA A 123 -2.56 8.64 25.65
CA ALA A 123 -3.10 9.19 26.89
C ALA A 123 -2.75 10.68 27.05
N GLY A 124 -1.51 11.09 26.79
CA GLY A 124 -1.12 12.48 26.84
C GLY A 124 -1.66 13.29 25.65
N ALA A 125 -1.85 12.69 24.47
CA ALA A 125 -2.55 13.36 23.37
C ALA A 125 -4.01 13.66 23.72
N ALA A 126 -4.72 12.68 24.31
CA ALA A 126 -6.08 12.87 24.82
C ALA A 126 -6.11 13.88 25.99
N GLY A 127 -5.14 13.80 26.90
CA GLY A 127 -4.99 14.73 28.01
C GLY A 127 -4.78 16.17 27.55
N ARG A 128 -3.89 16.41 26.57
CA ARG A 128 -3.69 17.73 25.94
C ARG A 128 -4.94 18.24 25.23
N PHE A 129 -5.68 17.36 24.56
CA PHE A 129 -6.96 17.71 23.91
C PHE A 129 -8.04 18.12 24.92
N LEU A 130 -8.17 17.39 26.04
CA LEU A 130 -9.14 17.68 27.09
C LEU A 130 -8.76 18.88 27.96
N SER A 131 -7.47 19.09 28.21
CA SER A 131 -6.97 20.20 29.05
C SER A 131 -6.92 21.54 28.31
N GLN A 132 -6.88 21.53 26.97
CA GLN A 132 -6.93 22.76 26.16
C GLN A 132 -8.03 22.71 25.10
N PRO A 133 -9.32 22.89 25.47
CA PRO A 133 -10.42 23.01 24.51
C PRO A 133 -10.34 24.26 23.60
N ARG A 134 -9.33 25.13 23.75
CA ARG A 134 -9.34 26.50 23.21
C ARG A 134 -8.25 26.85 22.19
N ALA A 135 -7.44 25.92 21.69
CA ALA A 135 -6.41 26.26 20.70
C ALA A 135 -6.32 25.24 19.54
N GLY A 136 -7.16 25.40 18.53
CA GLY A 136 -7.02 24.68 17.26
C GLY A 136 -8.21 24.90 16.33
N ASP A 137 -7.92 25.43 15.14
CA ASP A 137 -8.81 25.71 14.00
C ASP A 137 -10.19 25.02 13.99
N GLY A 138 -11.23 25.80 13.70
CA GLY A 138 -12.64 25.38 13.72
C GLY A 138 -13.01 24.13 12.92
N ARG A 139 -12.18 23.70 11.94
CA ARG A 139 -12.39 22.44 11.19
C ARG A 139 -12.07 21.18 12.01
N LEU A 140 -11.07 21.22 12.89
CA LEU A 140 -10.73 20.08 13.76
C LEU A 140 -11.75 19.91 14.89
N ARG A 141 -12.30 21.00 15.41
CA ARG A 141 -13.35 20.96 16.45
C ARG A 141 -14.66 20.36 15.94
N GLN A 142 -15.04 20.68 14.71
CA GLN A 142 -16.29 20.17 14.12
C GLN A 142 -16.18 18.70 13.69
N GLY A 143 -15.01 18.25 13.23
CA GLY A 143 -14.76 16.83 12.95
C GLY A 143 -14.55 15.99 14.22
N GLY A 144 -13.80 16.51 15.20
CA GLY A 144 -13.52 15.82 16.46
C GLY A 144 -14.74 15.64 17.36
N SER A 145 -15.64 16.63 17.40
CA SER A 145 -16.89 16.52 18.17
C SER A 145 -17.87 15.50 17.59
N ARG A 146 -17.95 15.38 16.25
CA ARG A 146 -18.75 14.33 15.59
C ARG A 146 -18.18 12.94 15.85
N LEU A 147 -16.88 12.75 15.70
CA LEU A 147 -16.24 11.47 16.01
C LEU A 147 -16.39 11.07 17.48
N LEU A 148 -16.29 12.03 18.40
CA LEU A 148 -16.55 11.79 19.82
C LEU A 148 -18.01 11.44 20.09
N ALA A 149 -18.96 12.12 19.42
CA ALA A 149 -20.38 11.80 19.52
C ALA A 149 -20.66 10.40 18.96
N ASP A 150 -20.14 10.05 17.79
CA ASP A 150 -20.33 8.74 17.16
C ASP A 150 -19.74 7.60 18.02
N ILE A 151 -18.56 7.81 18.62
CA ILE A 151 -17.94 6.84 19.54
C ILE A 151 -18.74 6.72 20.83
N LEU A 152 -19.20 7.85 21.39
CA LEU A 152 -19.99 7.86 22.61
C LEU A 152 -21.33 7.16 22.37
N GLU A 153 -22.00 7.44 21.26
CA GLU A 153 -23.27 6.84 20.86
C GLU A 153 -23.13 5.33 20.60
N ALA A 154 -22.04 4.90 19.96
CA ALA A 154 -21.75 3.48 19.76
C ALA A 154 -21.44 2.72 21.06
N LEU A 155 -20.89 3.39 22.08
CA LEU A 155 -20.58 2.78 23.38
C LEU A 155 -21.73 2.88 24.39
N ASP A 156 -22.61 3.87 24.26
CA ASP A 156 -23.69 4.16 25.22
C ASP A 156 -24.83 3.13 25.14
N GLN A 157 -25.11 2.57 23.96
CA GLN A 157 -26.27 1.70 23.77
C GLN A 157 -26.12 0.27 24.34
N GLU A 158 -24.92 -0.29 24.45
CA GLU A 158 -24.76 -1.72 24.81
C GLU A 158 -24.11 -1.99 26.18
N HIS A 159 -23.29 -1.10 26.73
CA HIS A 159 -22.54 -1.42 27.97
C HIS A 159 -22.38 -0.26 28.98
N LEU A 160 -22.41 1.01 28.57
CA LEU A 160 -22.09 2.13 29.47
C LEU A 160 -23.25 2.58 30.37
N GLY A 161 -24.51 2.53 29.90
CA GLY A 161 -25.65 3.10 30.63
C GLY A 161 -25.83 2.53 32.05
N GLY A 162 -25.55 1.25 32.25
CA GLY A 162 -25.60 0.60 33.57
C GLY A 162 -24.37 0.89 34.44
N MET A 163 -23.17 0.83 33.86
CA MET A 163 -21.92 1.08 34.60
C MET A 163 -21.79 2.53 35.07
N VAL A 164 -22.18 3.49 34.22
CA VAL A 164 -22.15 4.92 34.56
C VAL A 164 -23.18 5.23 35.65
N LYS A 165 -24.41 4.73 35.53
CA LYS A 165 -25.44 4.89 36.58
C LYS A 165 -24.99 4.29 37.90
N ASN A 166 -24.43 3.07 37.88
CA ASN A 166 -23.96 2.41 39.10
C ASN A 166 -22.75 3.15 39.71
N ALA A 167 -21.79 3.63 38.90
CA ALA A 167 -20.65 4.38 39.41
C ALA A 167 -21.03 5.75 39.98
N VAL A 168 -22.02 6.43 39.40
CA VAL A 168 -22.56 7.70 39.91
C VAL A 168 -23.38 7.47 41.18
N ALA A 169 -24.23 6.44 41.21
CA ALA A 169 -25.01 6.07 42.38
C ALA A 169 -24.10 5.66 43.57
N GLU A 170 -23.06 4.89 43.32
CA GLU A 170 -22.09 4.48 44.34
C GLU A 170 -21.30 5.67 44.90
N ARG A 171 -20.98 6.67 44.05
CA ARG A 171 -20.35 7.91 44.49
C ARG A 171 -21.28 8.83 45.26
N MET A 172 -22.54 8.95 44.84
CA MET A 172 -23.56 9.67 45.62
C MET A 172 -23.81 9.01 46.97
N ARG A 173 -23.77 7.68 47.03
CA ARG A 173 -23.98 6.92 48.27
C ARG A 173 -22.80 7.02 49.25
N ARG A 174 -21.58 7.26 48.75
CA ARG A 174 -20.40 7.57 49.58
C ARG A 174 -20.36 9.02 50.06
N VAL A 175 -21.05 9.93 49.37
CA VAL A 175 -21.27 11.28 49.88
C VAL A 175 -22.52 11.21 50.75
N GLU A 176 -22.37 10.69 51.96
CA GLU A 176 -23.42 10.77 52.97
C GLU A 176 -23.74 12.24 53.21
N ILE A 177 -24.88 12.70 52.69
CA ILE A 177 -25.47 14.02 52.98
C ILE A 177 -26.04 14.03 54.43
N ALA A 178 -26.11 12.85 55.07
CA ALA A 178 -26.63 12.64 56.41
C ALA A 178 -25.97 13.46 57.54
N PRO A 179 -24.63 13.68 57.59
CA PRO A 179 -24.02 14.45 58.67
C PRO A 179 -24.25 15.96 58.52
N LEU A 180 -24.49 16.45 57.30
CA LEU A 180 -24.65 17.89 57.03
C LEU A 180 -26.05 18.40 57.39
N LEU A 181 -27.08 17.55 57.30
CA LEU A 181 -28.43 17.91 57.73
C LEU A 181 -28.61 17.81 59.26
N GLY A 182 -27.89 16.89 59.92
CA GLY A 182 -27.92 16.74 61.38
C GLY A 182 -27.33 17.91 62.17
N GLN A 183 -26.37 18.64 61.60
CA GLN A 183 -25.69 19.77 62.26
C GLN A 183 -26.45 21.12 62.12
N THR A 184 -27.65 21.10 61.53
CA THR A 184 -28.49 22.32 61.39
C THR A 184 -29.77 22.28 62.22
N LEU A 185 -30.00 21.19 62.96
CA LEU A 185 -31.15 20.99 63.83
C LEU A 185 -30.78 20.83 65.32
N GLU A 186 -29.52 21.06 65.68
CA GLU A 186 -29.04 21.25 67.05
C GLU A 186 -28.47 22.66 67.20
#